data_AF-A0A1E5L4S8-F1
#
_entry.id   AF-A0A1E5L4S8-F1
#
_cell.length_a   1.000
_cell.length_b   1.000
_cell.length_c   1.000
_cell.angle_alpha   90.00
_cell.angle_beta   90.00
_cell.angle_gamma   90.00
#
_symmetry.space_group_name_H-M   'P 1'
#
loop_
_entity.id
_entity.type
_entity.pdbx_description
1 polymer ?
#
loop_
_entity_poly.entity_id
_entity_poly.type
_entity_poly.pdbx_seq_one_letter_code
_entity_poly.pdbx_strand_id
1 'polypeptide(L)'
;MVKGKIQIFLLVAVTLIITVLYYPMVTSYYQVPIIENKHDDALEDTALFAYQEEQMLTIEQFIFSKDRIIQGDILEVSVYFANQPEDLYIEQTLYKDFRWFNGNGIVRGYIPTNYSTSPGRYEIKYGNRKTGTEFSQEIEIIAHEYRIQHLTIDRKIEETTRNQAAYQEMDQYFVPVRKKSAPQKYYSEPFMIPAIGRLTTEFGQTRYVNGAPTSSRHSGLDIAAPIGTEIMATNRGKVVLAMPLILTGNTIIVDHGEGFFSVYFHNDQNMVEVGEIVERGQQIATMGTTGFSTGSHLHFTMSYYEMNIEPGFIIVGEPITLTNYHLYLQ
;
A
#
# COMPACT_ATOMS: atom_id res chain seq x y z
N MET A 1 -19.73 -9.78 -57.71
CA MET A 1 -18.78 -10.86 -57.37
C MET A 1 -17.50 -10.22 -56.87
N VAL A 2 -17.18 -10.51 -55.62
CA VAL A 2 -16.14 -9.92 -54.77
C VAL A 2 -14.87 -10.78 -54.85
N LYS A 3 -13.69 -10.16 -54.96
CA LYS A 3 -12.38 -10.65 -54.44
C LYS A 3 -11.47 -9.39 -54.36
N GLY A 4 -10.83 -8.98 -53.27
CA GLY A 4 -10.60 -9.57 -51.95
C GLY A 4 -9.21 -9.10 -51.49
N LYS A 5 -9.15 -8.00 -50.72
CA LYS A 5 -7.94 -7.57 -49.99
C LYS A 5 -7.80 -8.46 -48.76
N ILE A 6 -6.63 -9.05 -48.54
CA ILE A 6 -6.30 -9.74 -47.30
C ILE A 6 -5.30 -8.86 -46.54
N GLN A 7 -5.79 -8.17 -45.51
CA GLN A 7 -4.99 -7.69 -44.39
C GLN A 7 -4.95 -8.81 -43.36
N ILE A 8 -3.76 -9.30 -43.01
CA ILE A 8 -3.58 -10.23 -41.89
C ILE A 8 -3.28 -9.39 -40.65
N PHE A 9 -4.21 -9.40 -39.70
CA PHE A 9 -4.03 -8.85 -38.36
C PHE A 9 -3.09 -9.76 -37.56
N LEU A 10 -2.04 -9.17 -37.00
CA LEU A 10 -1.13 -9.78 -36.03
C LEU A 10 -1.82 -9.76 -34.66
N LEU A 11 -2.43 -10.87 -34.25
CA LEU A 11 -3.08 -11.01 -32.94
C LEU A 11 -2.78 -12.40 -32.35
N VAL A 12 -1.53 -12.65 -31.92
CA VAL A 12 -1.18 -13.87 -31.17
C VAL A 12 -0.18 -13.65 -30.02
N ALA A 13 0.48 -12.50 -29.88
CA ALA A 13 1.60 -12.38 -28.94
C ALA A 13 1.24 -12.16 -27.44
N VAL A 14 -0.02 -11.90 -27.07
CA VAL A 14 -0.34 -11.46 -25.69
C VAL A 14 -0.78 -12.61 -24.77
N THR A 15 -1.15 -13.78 -25.31
CA THR A 15 -1.76 -14.84 -24.48
C THR A 15 -0.75 -15.82 -23.86
N LEU A 16 0.53 -15.79 -24.24
CA LEU A 16 1.53 -16.78 -23.76
C LEU A 16 2.34 -16.35 -22.53
N ILE A 17 2.28 -15.08 -22.12
CA ILE A 17 3.16 -14.53 -21.06
C ILE A 17 2.70 -14.93 -19.64
N ILE A 18 1.46 -15.37 -19.46
CA ILE A 18 0.92 -15.65 -18.11
C ILE A 18 1.21 -17.08 -17.64
N THR A 19 1.51 -18.03 -18.52
CA THR A 19 1.53 -19.47 -18.15
C THR A 19 2.86 -19.95 -17.56
N VAL A 20 3.97 -19.21 -17.68
CA VAL A 20 5.30 -19.70 -17.25
C VAL A 20 5.63 -19.40 -15.78
N LEU A 21 4.88 -18.53 -15.10
CA LEU A 21 5.15 -18.17 -13.70
C LEU A 21 4.61 -19.17 -12.65
N TYR A 22 4.04 -20.31 -13.07
CA TYR A 22 3.40 -21.29 -12.17
C TYR A 22 3.74 -22.74 -12.52
N TYR A 23 5.01 -23.17 -12.47
CA TYR A 23 5.32 -24.60 -12.24
C TYR A 23 6.71 -24.78 -11.60
N PRO A 24 6.85 -25.56 -10.51
CA PRO A 24 8.14 -25.91 -9.94
C PRO A 24 8.83 -26.99 -10.80
N MET A 25 10.15 -27.00 -10.72
CA MET A 25 11.07 -27.92 -11.40
C MET A 25 10.55 -29.36 -11.54
N VAL A 26 10.55 -29.86 -12.78
CA VAL A 26 10.68 -31.29 -13.06
C VAL A 26 11.76 -31.47 -14.12
N THR A 27 12.92 -31.97 -13.70
CA THR A 27 13.95 -32.51 -14.55
C THR A 27 13.53 -33.89 -15.03
N SER A 28 13.18 -34.06 -16.31
CA SER A 28 13.27 -35.37 -16.96
C SER A 28 13.37 -35.29 -18.48
N TYR A 29 14.49 -35.82 -18.98
CA TYR A 29 14.76 -36.37 -20.31
C TYR A 29 13.59 -36.39 -21.32
N TYR A 30 13.75 -35.62 -22.41
CA TYR A 30 13.23 -36.01 -23.72
C TYR A 30 14.40 -36.11 -24.69
N GLN A 31 14.68 -37.32 -25.14
CA GLN A 31 15.54 -37.57 -26.30
C GLN A 31 14.78 -37.09 -27.55
N VAL A 32 15.32 -36.08 -28.23
CA VAL A 32 14.85 -35.69 -29.56
C VAL A 32 15.52 -36.62 -30.59
N PRO A 33 14.79 -37.22 -31.55
CA PRO A 33 15.40 -38.00 -32.61
C PRO A 33 16.19 -37.06 -33.52
N ILE A 34 17.43 -37.42 -33.82
CA ILE A 34 18.26 -36.75 -34.82
C ILE A 34 17.61 -36.99 -36.19
N ILE A 35 16.97 -35.96 -36.73
CA ILE A 35 16.67 -35.87 -38.16
C ILE A 35 17.80 -35.03 -38.75
N GLU A 36 18.74 -35.69 -39.43
CA GLU A 36 19.72 -35.02 -40.30
C GLU A 36 18.95 -34.36 -41.46
N ASN A 37 18.66 -33.07 -41.30
CA ASN A 37 18.36 -32.21 -42.44
C ASN A 37 19.46 -31.15 -42.51
N LYS A 38 20.29 -31.27 -43.55
CA LYS A 38 21.21 -30.24 -44.01
C LYS A 38 20.43 -28.97 -44.29
N HIS A 39 20.56 -27.96 -43.44
CA HIS A 39 20.60 -26.53 -43.77
C HIS A 39 21.01 -25.77 -42.51
N ASP A 40 22.14 -25.05 -42.58
CA ASP A 40 22.81 -24.34 -41.48
C ASP A 40 22.02 -23.14 -40.92
N ASP A 41 20.83 -22.84 -41.42
CA ASP A 41 20.11 -21.60 -41.08
C ASP A 41 19.24 -21.70 -39.80
N ALA A 42 18.93 -22.92 -39.32
CA ALA A 42 18.02 -23.10 -38.17
C ALA A 42 18.68 -22.94 -36.78
N LEU A 43 20.01 -23.10 -36.71
CA LEU A 43 20.79 -22.89 -35.48
C LEU A 43 21.06 -21.40 -35.23
N GLU A 44 21.22 -20.61 -36.29
CA GLU A 44 21.34 -19.15 -36.17
C GLU A 44 20.02 -18.52 -35.72
N ASP A 45 18.87 -18.95 -36.27
CA ASP A 45 17.56 -18.42 -35.84
C ASP A 45 17.28 -18.75 -34.37
N THR A 46 17.53 -19.98 -33.92
CA THR A 46 17.32 -20.35 -32.50
C THR A 46 18.27 -19.65 -31.54
N ALA A 47 19.53 -19.43 -31.94
CA ALA A 47 20.47 -18.63 -31.16
C ALA A 47 20.10 -17.14 -31.18
N LEU A 48 19.59 -16.62 -32.29
CA LEU A 48 19.12 -15.23 -32.41
C LEU A 48 17.87 -14.98 -31.58
N PHE A 49 16.93 -15.93 -31.56
CA PHE A 49 15.74 -15.89 -30.70
C PHE A 49 16.11 -16.01 -29.22
N ALA A 50 17.01 -16.92 -28.85
CA ALA A 50 17.51 -17.05 -27.48
C ALA A 50 18.29 -15.80 -27.03
N TYR A 51 19.08 -15.20 -27.93
CA TYR A 51 19.82 -13.96 -27.68
C TYR A 51 18.89 -12.74 -27.61
N GLN A 52 17.82 -12.69 -28.40
CA GLN A 52 16.77 -11.67 -28.29
C GLN A 52 15.94 -11.82 -27.01
N GLU A 53 15.64 -13.05 -26.58
CA GLU A 53 15.00 -13.32 -25.28
C GLU A 53 15.92 -12.94 -24.10
N GLU A 54 17.21 -13.30 -24.14
CA GLU A 54 18.19 -12.87 -23.15
C GLU A 54 18.35 -11.35 -23.14
N GLN A 55 18.37 -10.68 -24.30
CA GLN A 55 18.41 -9.22 -24.35
C GLN A 55 17.13 -8.57 -23.83
N MET A 56 15.94 -9.13 -24.12
CA MET A 56 14.66 -8.66 -23.56
C MET A 56 14.60 -8.79 -22.02
N LEU A 57 15.31 -9.76 -21.45
CA LEU A 57 15.48 -9.96 -20.01
C LEU A 57 16.52 -9.00 -19.37
N THR A 58 17.14 -8.11 -20.14
CA THR A 58 18.11 -7.10 -19.65
C THR A 58 17.65 -5.65 -19.80
N ILE A 59 16.49 -5.42 -20.41
CA ILE A 59 15.93 -4.07 -20.56
C ILE A 59 15.19 -3.70 -19.29
N GLU A 60 15.41 -2.49 -18.78
CA GLU A 60 14.70 -1.95 -17.62
C GLU A 60 13.19 -1.89 -17.91
N GLN A 61 12.38 -2.50 -17.04
CA GLN A 61 10.92 -2.57 -17.21
C GLN A 61 10.21 -1.84 -16.09
N PHE A 62 9.54 -0.74 -16.43
CA PHE A 62 8.68 0.00 -15.51
C PHE A 62 7.26 -0.56 -15.54
N ILE A 63 6.73 -0.92 -14.38
CA ILE A 63 5.39 -1.45 -14.20
C ILE A 63 4.67 -0.61 -13.15
N PHE A 64 3.58 0.03 -13.55
CA PHE A 64 2.63 0.66 -12.65
C PHE A 64 1.61 -0.38 -12.20
N SER A 65 1.28 -0.40 -10.90
CA SER A 65 0.29 -1.35 -10.38
C SER A 65 -1.09 -1.14 -11.00
N LYS A 66 -1.43 0.10 -11.36
CA LYS A 66 -2.73 0.54 -11.86
C LYS A 66 -2.56 1.76 -12.77
N ASP A 67 -3.49 1.96 -13.70
CA ASP A 67 -3.66 3.20 -14.48
C ASP A 67 -4.77 4.11 -13.92
N ARG A 68 -5.60 3.57 -13.02
CA ARG A 68 -6.69 4.26 -12.35
C ARG A 68 -6.70 3.87 -10.88
N ILE A 69 -6.72 4.85 -9.99
CA ILE A 69 -6.76 4.65 -8.54
C ILE A 69 -7.87 5.50 -7.92
N ILE A 70 -8.40 5.07 -6.78
CA ILE A 70 -9.42 5.82 -6.04
C ILE A 70 -8.73 6.69 -4.99
N GLN A 71 -9.30 7.84 -4.63
CA GLN A 71 -8.80 8.64 -3.50
C GLN A 71 -8.60 7.77 -2.25
N GLY A 72 -7.40 7.82 -1.65
CA GLY A 72 -7.03 6.98 -0.51
C GLY A 72 -6.21 5.74 -0.89
N ASP A 73 -6.14 5.39 -2.17
CA ASP A 73 -5.31 4.30 -2.68
C ASP A 73 -3.83 4.73 -2.83
N ILE A 74 -2.97 3.76 -3.12
CA ILE A 74 -1.54 3.96 -3.38
C ILE A 74 -1.16 3.34 -4.72
N LEU A 75 -0.45 4.12 -5.53
CA LEU A 75 0.13 3.65 -6.78
C LEU A 75 1.54 3.14 -6.51
N GLU A 76 1.80 1.89 -6.87
CA GLU A 76 3.15 1.31 -6.84
C GLU A 76 3.75 1.36 -8.24
N VAL A 77 5.02 1.77 -8.31
CA VAL A 77 5.85 1.70 -9.49
C VAL A 77 6.99 0.74 -9.21
N SER A 78 7.02 -0.37 -9.94
CA SER A 78 8.07 -1.38 -9.87
C SER A 78 8.98 -1.27 -11.10
N VAL A 79 10.29 -1.32 -10.91
CA VAL A 79 11.28 -1.36 -11.98
C VAL A 79 12.09 -2.64 -11.85
N TYR A 80 11.95 -3.50 -12.86
CA TYR A 80 12.70 -4.75 -12.98
C TYR A 80 13.96 -4.52 -13.82
N PHE A 81 15.01 -5.29 -13.53
CA PHE A 81 16.29 -5.24 -14.25
C PHE A 81 16.99 -3.87 -14.22
N ALA A 82 16.67 -3.03 -13.22
CA ALA A 82 17.31 -1.75 -12.99
C ALA A 82 18.74 -1.94 -12.46
N ASN A 83 19.73 -1.89 -13.38
CA ASN A 83 21.14 -2.07 -13.03
C ASN A 83 21.73 -0.84 -12.30
N GLN A 84 21.13 0.35 -12.47
CA GLN A 84 21.53 1.62 -11.84
C GLN A 84 20.31 2.38 -11.31
N PRO A 85 19.76 1.98 -10.15
CA PRO A 85 18.57 2.59 -9.56
C PRO A 85 18.70 4.09 -9.28
N GLU A 86 19.92 4.59 -9.08
CA GLU A 86 20.24 6.00 -8.86
C GLU A 86 19.95 6.90 -10.07
N ASP A 87 19.94 6.33 -11.28
CA ASP A 87 19.68 7.05 -12.53
C ASP A 87 18.17 7.07 -12.89
N LEU A 88 17.35 6.29 -12.17
CA LEU A 88 15.91 6.26 -12.36
C LEU A 88 15.27 7.56 -11.89
N TYR A 89 14.33 8.08 -12.67
CA TYR A 89 13.54 9.24 -12.28
C TYR A 89 12.04 9.01 -12.47
N ILE A 90 11.28 9.75 -11.67
CA ILE A 90 9.85 9.92 -11.84
C ILE A 90 9.51 11.39 -11.56
N GLU A 91 8.69 11.98 -12.40
CA GLU A 91 8.22 13.35 -12.30
C GLU A 91 6.69 13.31 -12.25
N GLN A 92 6.13 13.75 -11.12
CA GLN A 92 4.70 13.76 -10.83
C GLN A 92 4.37 14.80 -9.75
N THR A 93 3.08 15.17 -9.65
CA THR A 93 2.59 16.23 -8.74
C THR A 93 1.75 15.72 -7.58
N LEU A 94 1.48 14.42 -7.51
CA LEU A 94 0.65 13.76 -6.49
C LEU A 94 1.35 13.65 -5.13
N TYR A 95 2.66 13.39 -5.12
CA TYR A 95 3.42 13.15 -3.89
C TYR A 95 4.86 13.66 -3.95
N LYS A 96 5.13 14.81 -3.32
CA LYS A 96 6.42 15.51 -3.42
C LYS A 96 7.64 14.73 -2.91
N ASP A 97 7.48 13.86 -1.91
CA ASP A 97 8.60 13.22 -1.18
C ASP A 97 8.89 11.80 -1.68
N PHE A 98 8.62 11.57 -2.98
CA PHE A 98 8.83 10.29 -3.66
C PHE A 98 10.27 9.81 -3.50
N ARG A 99 10.42 8.48 -3.39
CA ARG A 99 11.73 7.81 -3.29
C ARG A 99 11.65 6.39 -3.82
N TRP A 100 12.79 5.90 -4.26
CA TRP A 100 13.00 4.52 -4.66
C TRP A 100 13.52 3.68 -3.50
N PHE A 101 13.02 2.45 -3.39
CA PHE A 101 13.49 1.40 -2.50
C PHE A 101 14.01 0.25 -3.35
N ASN A 102 15.21 -0.25 -3.03
CA ASN A 102 15.79 -1.37 -3.75
C ASN A 102 15.79 -2.60 -2.83
N GLY A 103 15.15 -3.68 -3.28
CA GLY A 103 15.16 -4.94 -2.55
C GLY A 103 14.66 -6.11 -3.39
N ASN A 104 15.34 -7.25 -3.26
CA ASN A 104 15.06 -8.50 -3.97
C ASN A 104 15.12 -8.38 -5.50
N GLY A 105 16.04 -7.58 -6.03
CA GLY A 105 16.23 -7.40 -7.48
C GLY A 105 15.17 -6.53 -8.16
N ILE A 106 14.29 -5.89 -7.38
CA ILE A 106 13.23 -5.01 -7.86
C ILE A 106 13.38 -3.65 -7.17
N VAL A 107 13.33 -2.58 -7.94
CA VAL A 107 13.24 -1.21 -7.41
C VAL A 107 11.78 -0.83 -7.33
N ARG A 108 11.33 -0.35 -6.17
CA ARG A 108 9.93 0.02 -5.91
C ARG A 108 9.83 1.48 -5.50
N GLY A 109 8.77 2.14 -5.92
CA GLY A 109 8.42 3.48 -5.47
C GLY A 109 6.91 3.59 -5.31
N TYR A 110 6.48 4.45 -4.40
CA TYR A 110 5.08 4.56 -4.02
C TYR A 110 4.60 6.00 -4.09
N ILE A 111 3.42 6.19 -4.68
CA ILE A 111 2.72 7.47 -4.78
C ILE A 111 1.38 7.31 -4.06
N PRO A 112 1.30 7.65 -2.76
CA PRO A 112 0.05 7.57 -2.00
C PRO A 112 -0.90 8.70 -2.41
N THR A 113 -2.19 8.43 -2.24
CA THR A 113 -3.24 9.45 -2.25
C THR A 113 -4.03 9.39 -0.95
N ASN A 114 -4.81 10.43 -0.67
CA ASN A 114 -5.73 10.44 0.46
C ASN A 114 -7.07 11.08 0.07
N TYR A 115 -7.97 11.19 1.03
CA TYR A 115 -9.28 11.83 0.85
C TYR A 115 -9.23 13.31 0.44
N SER A 116 -8.06 13.96 0.53
CA SER A 116 -7.84 15.36 0.12
C SER A 116 -7.12 15.48 -1.22
N THR A 117 -6.61 14.39 -1.80
CA THR A 117 -6.05 14.40 -3.15
C THR A 117 -7.13 14.73 -4.16
N SER A 118 -6.94 15.76 -4.98
CA SER A 118 -7.94 16.12 -5.99
C SER A 118 -8.17 14.98 -6.99
N PRO A 119 -9.42 14.63 -7.30
CA PRO A 119 -9.73 13.75 -8.43
C PRO A 119 -9.32 14.40 -9.76
N GLY A 120 -8.95 13.59 -10.74
CA GLY A 120 -8.54 14.07 -12.05
C GLY A 120 -7.48 13.20 -12.71
N ARG A 121 -6.98 13.65 -13.86
CA ARG A 121 -5.93 12.98 -14.62
C ARG A 121 -4.59 13.65 -14.36
N TYR A 122 -3.57 12.83 -14.14
CA TYR A 122 -2.23 13.27 -13.79
C TYR A 122 -1.23 12.61 -14.73
N GLU A 123 -0.42 13.41 -15.41
CA GLU A 123 0.69 12.91 -16.19
C GLU A 123 1.86 12.56 -15.27
N ILE A 124 2.39 11.35 -15.42
CA ILE A 124 3.62 10.88 -14.76
C ILE A 124 4.65 10.62 -15.83
N LYS A 125 5.79 11.32 -15.76
CA LYS A 125 6.95 11.08 -16.63
C LYS A 125 8.00 10.29 -15.87
N TYR A 126 8.61 9.31 -16.50
CA TYR A 126 9.55 8.42 -15.84
C TYR A 126 10.54 7.82 -16.84
N GLY A 127 11.65 7.32 -16.32
CA GLY A 127 12.67 6.71 -17.16
C GLY A 127 14.01 6.64 -16.45
N ASN A 128 15.08 6.53 -17.25
CA ASN A 128 16.45 6.46 -16.76
C ASN A 128 17.29 7.56 -17.44
N ARG A 129 17.86 8.44 -16.61
CA ARG A 129 18.60 9.63 -17.08
C ARG A 129 19.87 9.27 -17.85
N LYS A 130 20.47 8.11 -17.58
CA LYS A 130 21.73 7.69 -18.19
C LYS A 130 21.54 6.98 -19.52
N THR A 131 20.52 6.12 -19.62
CA THR A 131 20.17 5.49 -20.90
C THR A 131 19.42 6.45 -21.81
N GLY A 132 18.83 7.52 -21.25
CA GLY A 132 18.00 8.48 -21.97
C GLY A 132 16.61 7.96 -22.28
N THR A 133 16.18 6.86 -21.64
CA THR A 133 14.82 6.35 -21.77
C THR A 133 13.85 7.31 -21.07
N GLU A 134 12.77 7.65 -21.77
CA GLU A 134 11.71 8.51 -21.27
C GLU A 134 10.36 7.93 -21.70
N PHE A 135 9.46 7.82 -20.73
CA PHE A 135 8.09 7.37 -20.89
C PHE A 135 7.15 8.37 -20.21
N SER A 136 5.89 8.36 -20.62
CA SER A 136 4.82 9.09 -19.97
C SER A 136 3.60 8.18 -19.82
N GLN A 137 2.95 8.24 -18.66
CA GLN A 137 1.71 7.53 -18.39
C GLN A 137 0.74 8.49 -17.69
N GLU A 138 -0.52 8.49 -18.15
CA GLU A 138 -1.59 9.17 -17.44
C GLU A 138 -2.17 8.25 -16.37
N ILE A 139 -2.35 8.79 -15.16
CA ILE A 139 -3.03 8.13 -14.05
C ILE A 139 -4.31 8.91 -13.73
N GLU A 140 -5.44 8.21 -13.65
CA GLU A 140 -6.70 8.79 -13.23
C GLU A 140 -6.94 8.57 -11.73
N ILE A 141 -7.15 9.66 -10.98
CA ILE A 141 -7.64 9.64 -9.60
C ILE A 141 -9.15 9.75 -9.62
N ILE A 142 -9.83 8.67 -9.24
CA ILE A 142 -11.27 8.56 -9.15
C ILE A 142 -11.73 9.10 -7.79
N ALA A 143 -12.74 9.98 -7.82
CA ALA A 143 -13.35 10.50 -6.60
C ALA A 143 -14.00 9.36 -5.78
N HIS A 144 -13.84 9.41 -4.46
CA HIS A 144 -14.57 8.54 -3.55
C HIS A 144 -15.62 9.35 -2.79
N GLU A 145 -16.83 8.82 -2.68
CA GLU A 145 -17.88 9.44 -1.88
C GLU A 145 -17.69 9.08 -0.41
N TYR A 146 -17.38 10.08 0.41
CA TYR A 146 -17.16 9.90 1.83
C TYR A 146 -18.40 10.26 2.63
N ARG A 147 -18.82 9.36 3.52
CA ARG A 147 -20.00 9.60 4.38
C ARG A 147 -19.75 10.72 5.39
N ILE A 148 -20.83 11.29 5.89
CA ILE A 148 -20.81 12.23 7.01
C ILE A 148 -21.13 11.46 8.28
N GLN A 149 -20.33 11.70 9.33
CA GLN A 149 -20.52 11.16 10.66
C GLN A 149 -20.85 12.28 11.64
N HIS A 150 -21.87 12.07 12.46
CA HIS A 150 -22.21 12.93 13.59
C HIS A 150 -21.85 12.22 14.89
N LEU A 151 -20.98 12.84 15.67
CA LEU A 151 -20.51 12.35 16.96
C LEU A 151 -21.00 13.28 18.07
N THR A 152 -21.48 12.67 19.15
CA THR A 152 -21.73 13.34 20.42
C THR A 152 -20.74 12.78 21.43
N ILE A 153 -19.94 13.65 22.03
CA ILE A 153 -18.94 13.28 23.03
C ILE A 153 -19.13 14.13 24.28
N ASP A 154 -18.84 13.54 25.44
CA ASP A 154 -18.78 14.28 26.69
C ASP A 154 -17.84 15.49 26.56
N ARG A 155 -18.34 16.67 26.95
CA ARG A 155 -17.60 17.93 26.79
C ARG A 155 -16.30 17.95 27.58
N LYS A 156 -16.27 17.32 28.75
CA LYS A 156 -15.05 17.24 29.56
C LYS A 156 -14.01 16.37 28.86
N ILE A 157 -14.41 15.27 28.23
CA ILE A 157 -13.49 14.46 27.42
C ILE A 157 -12.94 15.30 26.27
N GLU A 158 -13.80 15.99 25.51
CA GLU A 158 -13.36 16.86 24.42
C GLU A 158 -12.38 17.94 24.88
N GLU A 159 -12.70 18.68 25.94
CA GLU A 159 -11.84 19.75 26.47
C GLU A 159 -10.49 19.22 26.99
N THR A 160 -10.48 18.04 27.63
CA THR A 160 -9.26 17.47 28.22
C THR A 160 -8.38 16.74 27.21
N THR A 161 -8.91 16.32 26.07
CA THR A 161 -8.16 15.51 25.08
C THR A 161 -7.92 16.23 23.75
N ARG A 162 -8.72 17.26 23.41
CA ARG A 162 -8.56 18.08 22.20
C ARG A 162 -8.18 19.52 22.53
N ASN A 163 -7.06 19.66 23.22
CA ASN A 163 -6.49 20.96 23.60
C ASN A 163 -5.08 21.14 23.03
N GLN A 164 -4.51 22.32 23.24
CA GLN A 164 -3.20 22.70 22.73
C GLN A 164 -2.08 21.73 23.17
N ALA A 165 -2.10 21.29 24.44
CA ALA A 165 -1.09 20.37 24.95
C ALA A 165 -1.16 19.01 24.22
N ALA A 166 -2.36 18.52 23.94
CA ALA A 166 -2.56 17.30 23.16
C ALA A 166 -1.96 17.42 21.75
N TYR A 167 -2.21 18.53 21.05
CA TYR A 167 -1.64 18.73 19.71
C TYR A 167 -0.12 18.88 19.73
N GLN A 168 0.43 19.58 20.73
CA GLN A 168 1.89 19.69 20.91
C GLN A 168 2.55 18.33 21.18
N GLU A 169 1.90 17.48 21.97
CA GLU A 169 2.37 16.12 22.23
C GLU A 169 2.38 15.25 20.96
N MET A 170 1.35 15.38 20.11
CA MET A 170 1.31 14.73 18.79
C MET A 170 2.46 15.20 17.89
N ASP A 171 2.72 16.51 17.83
CA ASP A 171 3.83 17.08 17.06
C ASP A 171 5.21 16.63 17.57
N GLN A 172 5.32 16.37 18.88
CA GLN A 172 6.56 15.95 19.51
C GLN A 172 6.84 14.45 19.32
N TYR A 173 5.83 13.58 19.48
CA TYR A 173 6.05 12.13 19.54
C TYR A 173 5.43 11.38 18.36
N PHE A 174 4.21 11.70 17.96
CA PHE A 174 3.46 10.93 16.95
C PHE A 174 3.88 11.25 15.51
N VAL A 175 4.01 12.53 15.18
CA VAL A 175 4.35 12.98 13.82
C VAL A 175 5.78 12.60 13.42
N PRO A 176 6.83 12.82 14.24
CA PRO A 176 8.21 12.62 13.80
C PRO A 176 8.58 11.16 13.51
N VAL A 177 7.99 10.19 14.22
CA VAL A 177 8.33 8.77 14.04
C VAL A 177 7.90 8.24 12.67
N ARG A 178 6.88 8.82 12.05
CA ARG A 178 6.43 8.46 10.70
C ARG A 178 7.16 9.20 9.58
N LYS A 179 8.15 10.04 9.90
CA LYS A 179 9.02 10.71 8.89
C LYS A 179 10.20 9.84 8.45
N LYS A 180 10.50 8.78 9.21
CA LYS A 180 11.64 7.89 8.97
C LYS A 180 11.16 6.45 9.02
N SER A 181 11.43 5.71 7.95
CA SER A 181 11.11 4.28 7.84
C SER A 181 12.37 3.52 7.45
N ALA A 182 12.43 2.25 7.83
CA ALA A 182 13.45 1.33 7.33
C ALA A 182 13.42 1.27 5.78
N PRO A 183 14.59 1.30 5.11
CA PRO A 183 14.62 1.19 3.64
C PRO A 183 14.31 -0.22 3.15
N GLN A 184 14.36 -1.22 4.04
CA GLN A 184 14.08 -2.61 3.73
C GLN A 184 12.68 -2.98 4.22
N LYS A 185 11.96 -3.69 3.36
CA LYS A 185 10.62 -4.23 3.63
C LYS A 185 10.71 -5.32 4.71
N TYR A 186 9.93 -5.19 5.78
CA TYR A 186 9.92 -6.18 6.87
C TYR A 186 8.97 -7.35 6.64
N TYR A 187 7.99 -7.21 5.76
CA TYR A 187 6.91 -8.18 5.58
C TYR A 187 6.97 -8.89 4.23
N SER A 188 6.50 -10.13 4.21
CA SER A 188 6.31 -10.96 3.00
C SER A 188 4.86 -11.40 2.80
N GLU A 189 4.04 -11.36 3.85
CA GLU A 189 2.63 -11.75 3.81
C GLU A 189 1.72 -10.56 3.49
N PRO A 190 0.49 -10.78 3.00
CA PRO A 190 -0.54 -9.75 2.94
C PRO A 190 -0.86 -9.19 4.33
N PHE A 191 -1.17 -7.89 4.39
CA PHE A 191 -1.65 -7.27 5.63
C PHE A 191 -3.01 -7.87 6.05
N MET A 192 -3.32 -7.82 7.34
CA MET A 192 -4.60 -8.31 7.88
C MET A 192 -5.36 -7.25 8.67
N ILE A 193 -6.68 -7.44 8.78
CA ILE A 193 -7.49 -6.66 9.73
C ILE A 193 -7.01 -7.00 11.15
N PRO A 194 -6.67 -5.99 11.97
CA PRO A 194 -5.96 -6.22 13.23
C PRO A 194 -6.85 -6.66 14.40
N ALA A 195 -8.17 -6.62 14.26
CA ALA A 195 -9.10 -6.99 15.32
C ALA A 195 -10.43 -7.49 14.74
N ILE A 196 -11.07 -8.42 15.44
CA ILE A 196 -12.42 -8.88 15.14
C ILE A 196 -13.42 -7.98 15.87
N GLY A 197 -14.32 -7.35 15.12
CA GLY A 197 -15.32 -6.46 15.68
C GLY A 197 -16.28 -5.96 14.61
N ARG A 198 -17.09 -4.96 14.96
CA ARG A 198 -17.98 -4.28 14.01
C ARG A 198 -17.31 -2.99 13.55
N LEU A 199 -17.14 -2.80 12.23
CA LEU A 199 -16.77 -1.50 11.69
C LEU A 199 -17.85 -0.46 12.02
N THR A 200 -17.47 0.63 12.67
CA THR A 200 -18.36 1.73 13.05
C THR A 200 -18.07 3.01 12.28
N THR A 201 -16.86 3.17 11.74
CA THR A 201 -16.48 4.38 11.00
C THR A 201 -15.47 4.03 9.91
N GLU A 202 -15.75 4.49 8.71
CA GLU A 202 -14.90 4.29 7.52
C GLU A 202 -13.83 5.38 7.44
N PHE A 203 -12.80 5.16 6.65
CA PHE A 203 -11.81 6.18 6.33
C PHE A 203 -12.42 7.36 5.57
N GLY A 204 -11.84 8.54 5.79
CA GLY A 204 -12.15 9.77 5.09
C GLY A 204 -13.53 10.35 5.37
N GLN A 205 -14.33 9.75 6.25
CA GLN A 205 -15.62 10.29 6.67
C GLN A 205 -15.45 11.70 7.25
N THR A 206 -16.34 12.61 6.88
CA THR A 206 -16.36 13.98 7.41
C THR A 206 -17.04 13.97 8.77
N ARG A 207 -16.40 14.50 9.81
CA ARG A 207 -16.91 14.46 11.17
C ARG A 207 -17.56 15.80 11.56
N TYR A 208 -18.68 15.68 12.26
CA TYR A 208 -19.26 16.74 13.09
C TYR A 208 -19.18 16.27 14.53
N VAL A 209 -18.55 17.06 15.40
CA VAL A 209 -18.44 16.75 16.83
C VAL A 209 -19.26 17.76 17.60
N ASN A 210 -20.21 17.29 18.42
CA ASN A 210 -21.09 18.13 19.22
C ASN A 210 -21.82 19.22 18.40
N GLY A 211 -22.16 18.89 17.14
CA GLY A 211 -22.85 19.77 16.20
C GLY A 211 -21.95 20.73 15.42
N ALA A 212 -20.65 20.81 15.74
CA ALA A 212 -19.69 21.64 15.02
C ALA A 212 -18.96 20.83 13.93
N PRO A 213 -18.76 21.40 12.72
CA PRO A 213 -17.94 20.74 11.71
C PRO A 213 -16.49 20.64 12.20
N THR A 214 -15.85 19.49 11.98
CA THR A 214 -14.40 19.38 12.14
C THR A 214 -13.71 19.63 10.80
N SER A 215 -12.58 20.34 10.82
CA SER A 215 -11.73 20.50 9.64
C SER A 215 -11.02 19.20 9.24
N SER A 216 -10.98 18.22 10.14
CA SER A 216 -10.39 16.91 9.91
C SER A 216 -11.43 15.88 9.47
N ARG A 217 -11.00 15.01 8.57
CA ARG A 217 -11.69 13.77 8.20
C ARG A 217 -11.13 12.61 9.00
N HIS A 218 -11.89 11.52 9.05
CA HIS A 218 -11.44 10.32 9.73
C HIS A 218 -10.23 9.70 9.02
N SER A 219 -9.15 9.45 9.76
CA SER A 219 -7.87 9.02 9.18
C SER A 219 -7.66 7.50 9.13
N GLY A 220 -8.69 6.70 9.46
CA GLY A 220 -8.56 5.26 9.57
C GLY A 220 -9.91 4.56 9.60
N LEU A 221 -9.93 3.37 10.18
CA LEU A 221 -11.12 2.55 10.41
C LEU A 221 -11.37 2.45 11.91
N ASP A 222 -12.61 2.64 12.35
CA ASP A 222 -13.00 2.38 13.74
C ASP A 222 -13.67 1.01 13.82
N ILE A 223 -13.07 0.09 14.56
CA ILE A 223 -13.56 -1.28 14.76
C ILE A 223 -13.97 -1.43 16.22
N ALA A 224 -15.27 -1.52 16.47
CA ALA A 224 -15.83 -1.62 17.81
C ALA A 224 -15.96 -3.08 18.26
N ALA A 225 -15.42 -3.36 19.45
CA ALA A 225 -15.57 -4.61 20.19
C ALA A 225 -15.48 -4.32 21.71
N PRO A 226 -15.82 -5.27 22.59
CA PRO A 226 -15.68 -5.09 24.04
C PRO A 226 -14.26 -4.71 24.46
N ILE A 227 -14.12 -3.99 25.58
CA ILE A 227 -12.81 -3.70 26.20
C ILE A 227 -12.10 -5.01 26.48
N GLY A 228 -10.79 -5.06 26.24
CA GLY A 228 -9.97 -6.25 26.42
C GLY A 228 -9.86 -7.13 25.17
N THR A 229 -10.65 -6.88 24.12
CA THR A 229 -10.54 -7.61 22.85
C THR A 229 -9.12 -7.50 22.31
N GLU A 230 -8.54 -8.60 21.84
CA GLU A 230 -7.17 -8.64 21.34
C GLU A 230 -6.99 -7.77 20.10
N ILE A 231 -5.89 -7.01 20.05
CA ILE A 231 -5.44 -6.26 18.87
C ILE A 231 -4.12 -6.85 18.42
N MET A 232 -4.10 -7.25 17.15
CA MET A 232 -2.98 -7.93 16.52
C MET A 232 -2.19 -6.97 15.61
N ALA A 233 -0.89 -7.21 15.49
CA ALA A 233 -0.06 -6.60 14.46
C ALA A 233 -0.60 -7.00 13.07
N THR A 234 -0.88 -6.02 12.23
CA THR A 234 -1.46 -6.22 10.89
C THR A 234 -0.49 -6.92 9.95
N ASN A 235 0.81 -6.79 10.24
CA ASN A 235 1.89 -7.47 9.54
C ASN A 235 3.19 -7.38 10.35
N ARG A 236 4.22 -8.09 9.89
CA ARG A 236 5.56 -8.01 10.45
C ARG A 236 6.12 -6.58 10.37
N GLY A 237 6.75 -6.11 11.42
CA GLY A 237 7.36 -4.77 11.45
C GLY A 237 8.05 -4.45 12.76
N LYS A 238 8.60 -3.23 12.86
CA LYS A 238 9.27 -2.72 14.05
C LYS A 238 8.40 -1.70 14.76
N VAL A 239 8.19 -1.87 16.06
CA VAL A 239 7.49 -0.88 16.89
C VAL A 239 8.33 0.38 16.98
N VAL A 240 7.78 1.52 16.54
CA VAL A 240 8.47 2.83 16.55
C VAL A 240 7.85 3.82 17.55
N LEU A 241 6.67 3.51 18.07
CA LEU A 241 6.04 4.23 19.17
C LEU A 241 5.14 3.26 19.94
N ALA A 242 5.23 3.28 21.27
CA ALA A 242 4.36 2.53 22.18
C ALA A 242 4.24 3.30 23.50
N MET A 243 3.26 4.20 23.62
CA MET A 243 3.10 5.06 24.80
C MET A 243 1.67 5.64 24.89
N PRO A 244 1.23 6.09 26.09
CA PRO A 244 0.04 6.91 26.21
C PRO A 244 0.27 8.31 25.61
N LEU A 245 -0.73 8.80 24.88
CA LEU A 245 -0.85 10.17 24.38
C LEU A 245 -2.22 10.74 24.78
N ILE A 246 -2.30 12.05 24.99
CA ILE A 246 -3.50 12.75 25.45
C ILE A 246 -4.65 12.58 24.45
N LEU A 247 -4.38 12.80 23.16
CA LEU A 247 -5.41 12.77 22.12
C LEU A 247 -5.82 11.33 21.78
N THR A 248 -4.85 10.45 21.56
CA THR A 248 -5.07 9.12 20.97
C THR A 248 -5.06 8.00 22.00
N GLY A 249 -4.84 8.31 23.27
CA GLY A 249 -4.77 7.32 24.33
C GLY A 249 -3.51 6.45 24.22
N ASN A 250 -3.58 5.23 24.74
CA ASN A 250 -2.51 4.26 24.56
C ASN A 250 -2.36 3.95 23.07
N THR A 251 -1.20 4.28 22.54
CA THR A 251 -0.95 4.30 21.10
C THR A 251 0.22 3.40 20.76
N ILE A 252 0.10 2.65 19.66
CA ILE A 252 1.19 1.89 19.04
C ILE A 252 1.34 2.32 17.58
N ILE A 253 2.58 2.43 17.11
CA ILE A 253 2.91 2.58 15.70
C ILE A 253 3.95 1.52 15.33
N VAL A 254 3.70 0.80 14.24
CA VAL A 254 4.62 -0.19 13.67
C VAL A 254 5.09 0.29 12.30
N ASP A 255 6.40 0.38 12.11
CA ASP A 255 7.07 0.58 10.82
C ASP A 255 7.23 -0.78 10.13
N HIS A 256 6.64 -0.93 8.95
CA HIS A 256 6.71 -2.15 8.14
C HIS A 256 7.84 -2.08 7.10
N GLY A 257 8.59 -0.97 7.07
CA GLY A 257 9.60 -0.70 6.07
C GLY A 257 9.03 -0.10 4.80
N GLU A 258 9.91 0.41 3.94
CA GLU A 258 9.59 1.08 2.67
C GLU A 258 8.57 2.23 2.82
N GLY A 259 8.48 2.85 4.00
CA GLY A 259 7.55 3.95 4.26
C GLY A 259 6.17 3.54 4.77
N PHE A 260 5.84 2.25 4.89
CA PHE A 260 4.54 1.81 5.38
C PHE A 260 4.48 1.74 6.90
N PHE A 261 3.43 2.32 7.49
CA PHE A 261 3.17 2.26 8.92
C PHE A 261 1.74 1.80 9.20
N SER A 262 1.56 1.08 10.30
CA SER A 262 0.27 0.85 10.93
C SER A 262 0.21 1.55 12.28
N VAL A 263 -0.98 2.04 12.65
CA VAL A 263 -1.22 2.84 13.84
C VAL A 263 -2.45 2.32 14.57
N TYR A 264 -2.35 2.22 15.89
CA TYR A 264 -3.36 1.64 16.78
C TYR A 264 -3.62 2.62 17.94
N PHE A 265 -4.84 3.14 18.04
CA PHE A 265 -5.23 4.10 19.08
C PHE A 265 -6.23 3.51 20.06
N HIS A 266 -6.46 4.27 21.13
CA HIS A 266 -7.49 4.04 22.14
C HIS A 266 -7.33 2.71 22.88
N ASN A 267 -6.14 2.09 22.83
CA ASN A 267 -5.89 0.80 23.46
C ASN A 267 -6.17 0.88 24.97
N ASP A 268 -6.60 -0.22 25.56
CA ASP A 268 -6.67 -0.36 27.01
C ASP A 268 -5.27 -0.59 27.57
N GLN A 269 -4.51 -1.50 26.96
CA GLN A 269 -3.11 -1.76 27.28
C GLN A 269 -2.27 -1.96 26.01
N ASN A 270 -1.05 -1.42 26.02
CA ASN A 270 0.00 -1.77 25.04
C ASN A 270 0.82 -2.94 25.60
N MET A 271 1.09 -3.95 24.77
CA MET A 271 1.79 -5.19 25.16
C MET A 271 3.19 -5.32 24.54
N VAL A 272 3.64 -4.28 23.85
CA VAL A 272 4.93 -4.23 23.15
C VAL A 272 5.65 -2.92 23.45
N GLU A 273 6.95 -2.91 23.25
CA GLU A 273 7.81 -1.75 23.51
C GLU A 273 8.49 -1.22 22.24
N VAL A 274 8.89 0.05 22.26
CA VAL A 274 9.63 0.65 21.14
C VAL A 274 10.92 -0.11 20.87
N GLY A 275 11.13 -0.47 19.61
CA GLY A 275 12.29 -1.22 19.15
C GLY A 275 12.02 -2.70 18.91
N GLU A 276 10.93 -3.25 19.49
CA GLU A 276 10.52 -4.63 19.30
C GLU A 276 10.16 -4.92 17.83
N ILE A 277 10.49 -6.12 17.37
CA ILE A 277 9.99 -6.65 16.10
C ILE A 277 8.77 -7.49 16.40
N VAL A 278 7.64 -7.14 15.79
CA VAL A 278 6.39 -7.88 15.89
C VAL A 278 6.15 -8.68 14.62
N GLU A 279 5.54 -9.84 14.75
CA GLU A 279 5.14 -10.69 13.64
C GLU A 279 3.66 -10.48 13.25
N ARG A 280 3.28 -10.79 12.02
CA ARG A 280 1.87 -10.72 11.58
C ARG A 280 1.00 -11.58 12.49
N GLY A 281 -0.09 -11.02 13.02
CA GLY A 281 -0.99 -11.74 13.92
C GLY A 281 -0.50 -11.85 15.37
N GLN A 282 0.67 -11.32 15.71
CA GLN A 282 1.11 -11.21 17.11
C GLN A 282 0.21 -10.21 17.85
N GLN A 283 -0.25 -10.58 19.04
CA GLN A 283 -0.97 -9.64 19.91
C GLN A 283 -0.04 -8.53 20.38
N ILE A 284 -0.45 -7.28 20.15
CA ILE A 284 0.32 -6.09 20.51
C ILE A 284 -0.41 -5.18 21.50
N ALA A 285 -1.73 -5.33 21.63
CA ALA A 285 -2.54 -4.53 22.53
C ALA A 285 -3.87 -5.22 22.87
N THR A 286 -4.61 -4.60 23.78
CA THR A 286 -6.02 -4.87 24.02
C THR A 286 -6.86 -3.63 23.71
N MET A 287 -8.07 -3.84 23.19
CA MET A 287 -8.99 -2.77 22.82
C MET A 287 -9.50 -2.03 24.04
N GLY A 288 -9.59 -0.71 23.96
CA GLY A 288 -10.05 0.13 25.05
C GLY A 288 -10.80 1.36 24.57
N THR A 289 -10.79 2.39 25.42
CA THR A 289 -11.46 3.68 25.18
C THR A 289 -10.63 4.86 25.71
N THR A 290 -9.30 4.74 25.69
CA THR A 290 -8.41 5.79 26.21
C THR A 290 -8.29 6.98 25.24
N GLY A 291 -7.98 8.18 25.74
CA GLY A 291 -7.89 9.40 24.92
C GLY A 291 -9.25 9.94 24.46
N PHE A 292 -9.30 10.57 23.29
CA PHE A 292 -10.52 11.13 22.69
C PHE A 292 -11.37 10.00 22.07
N SER A 293 -12.17 9.35 22.90
CA SER A 293 -13.05 8.24 22.49
C SER A 293 -14.45 8.36 23.10
N THR A 294 -15.46 7.86 22.39
CA THR A 294 -16.87 7.79 22.84
C THR A 294 -17.27 6.39 23.34
N GLY A 295 -16.39 5.41 23.23
CA GLY A 295 -16.64 4.02 23.64
C GLY A 295 -15.55 3.07 23.16
N SER A 296 -15.66 1.80 23.55
CA SER A 296 -14.63 0.78 23.22
C SER A 296 -14.53 0.55 21.71
N HIS A 297 -13.38 0.89 21.13
CA HIS A 297 -13.05 0.62 19.73
C HIS A 297 -11.54 0.71 19.50
N LEU A 298 -11.08 0.06 18.44
CA LEU A 298 -9.77 0.32 17.82
C LEU A 298 -9.97 1.34 16.71
N HIS A 299 -9.29 2.49 16.81
CA HIS A 299 -9.00 3.32 15.63
C HIS A 299 -7.72 2.77 15.00
N PHE A 300 -7.83 2.30 13.76
CA PHE A 300 -6.73 1.68 13.00
C PHE A 300 -6.43 2.49 11.74
N THR A 301 -5.18 2.91 11.57
CA THR A 301 -4.72 3.65 10.39
C THR A 301 -3.58 2.91 9.70
N MET A 302 -3.61 2.90 8.37
CA MET A 302 -2.45 2.65 7.53
C MET A 302 -1.96 3.98 6.97
N SER A 303 -0.64 4.18 6.90
CA SER A 303 -0.07 5.37 6.30
C SER A 303 1.20 5.06 5.52
N TYR A 304 1.42 5.82 4.45
CA TYR A 304 2.72 5.92 3.80
C TYR A 304 3.40 7.21 4.27
N TYR A 305 4.45 7.05 5.07
CA TYR A 305 5.00 8.11 5.93
C TYR A 305 3.87 8.82 6.69
N GLU A 306 3.77 10.14 6.59
CA GLU A 306 2.76 10.93 7.29
C GLU A 306 1.38 10.91 6.59
N MET A 307 1.30 10.44 5.33
CA MET A 307 0.05 10.42 4.56
C MET A 307 -0.76 9.18 4.92
N ASN A 308 -1.89 9.40 5.60
CA ASN A 308 -2.86 8.34 5.86
C ASN A 308 -3.55 7.94 4.56
N ILE A 309 -3.62 6.64 4.34
CA ILE A 309 -4.24 6.00 3.18
C ILE A 309 -5.42 5.17 3.67
N GLU A 310 -6.32 4.81 2.77
CA GLU A 310 -7.42 3.90 3.10
C GLU A 310 -6.85 2.49 3.36
N PRO A 311 -6.95 1.93 4.59
CA PRO A 311 -6.32 0.65 4.92
C PRO A 311 -6.74 -0.51 4.02
N GLY A 312 -7.97 -0.50 3.51
CA GLY A 312 -8.49 -1.55 2.65
C GLY A 312 -7.64 -1.82 1.40
N PHE A 313 -7.05 -0.79 0.78
CA PHE A 313 -6.23 -1.02 -0.42
C PHE A 313 -4.98 -1.86 -0.15
N ILE A 314 -4.44 -1.79 1.06
CA ILE A 314 -3.27 -2.58 1.46
C ILE A 314 -3.66 -3.98 1.96
N ILE A 315 -4.83 -4.10 2.60
CA ILE A 315 -5.26 -5.33 3.26
C ILE A 315 -6.04 -6.24 2.30
N VAL A 316 -6.99 -5.68 1.55
CA VAL A 316 -7.96 -6.44 0.73
C VAL A 316 -8.02 -5.98 -0.73
N GLY A 317 -7.27 -4.93 -1.11
CA GLY A 317 -7.18 -4.43 -2.48
C GLY A 317 -8.29 -3.47 -2.89
N GLU A 318 -9.21 -3.12 -1.99
CA GLU A 318 -10.33 -2.20 -2.19
C GLU A 318 -10.69 -1.47 -0.89
N PRO A 319 -11.45 -0.35 -0.92
CA PRO A 319 -11.85 0.35 0.29
C PRO A 319 -12.65 -0.56 1.23
N ILE A 320 -12.32 -0.53 2.52
CA ILE A 320 -13.14 -1.14 3.57
C ILE A 320 -14.26 -0.17 3.95
N THR A 321 -15.48 -0.62 3.76
CA THR A 321 -16.72 0.13 4.00
C THR A 321 -17.65 -0.64 4.92
N LEU A 322 -18.64 0.04 5.50
CA LEU A 322 -19.70 -0.59 6.28
C LEU A 322 -20.46 -1.66 5.48
N THR A 323 -20.47 -1.54 4.15
CA THR A 323 -21.18 -2.47 3.26
C THR A 323 -20.40 -3.76 3.03
N ASN A 324 -19.07 -3.70 2.84
CA ASN A 324 -18.26 -4.88 2.48
C ASN A 324 -17.43 -5.46 3.63
N TYR A 325 -17.27 -4.76 4.75
CA TYR A 325 -16.39 -5.20 5.85
C TYR A 325 -16.66 -6.63 6.36
N HIS A 326 -17.93 -7.03 6.38
CA HIS A 326 -18.35 -8.37 6.80
C HIS A 326 -17.75 -9.51 5.96
N LEU A 327 -17.28 -9.24 4.75
CA LEU A 327 -16.65 -10.21 3.85
C LEU A 327 -15.22 -10.56 4.26
N TYR A 328 -14.60 -9.74 5.13
CA TYR A 328 -13.19 -9.87 5.50
C TYR A 328 -13.00 -10.30 6.97
N LEU A 329 -14.10 -10.53 7.69
CA LEU A 329 -14.09 -11.13 9.02
C LEU A 329 -13.97 -12.66 8.86
N GLN A 330 -12.74 -13.17 8.80
CA GLN A 330 -12.44 -14.61 8.76
C GLN A 330 -12.07 -15.14 10.14
#